data_AF-A0A9P6MS81-F1
#
_entry.id   AF-A0A9P6MS81-F1
#
_cell.length_a   1.000
_cell.length_b   1.000
_cell.length_c   1.000
_cell.angle_alpha   90.00
_cell.angle_beta   90.00
_cell.angle_gamma   90.00
#
_symmetry.space_group_name_H-M   'P 1'
#
loop_
_entity.id
_entity.type
_entity.pdbx_description
1 polymer ?
#
loop_
_entity_poly.entity_id
_entity_poly.type
_entity_poly.pdbx_seq_one_letter_code
_entity_poly.pdbx_strand_id
1 'polypeptide(L)' 'MDNEFAQTAVEGPKQFVKDGIAFINRCTKPDRKEFMQITQAVSMGFFVMGVIGFVVKLIHIPINNILVGGA' A
#
# COMPACT_ATOMS: atom_id res chain seq x y z
N MET A 1 -40.83 2.91 -15.95
CA MET A 1 -40.03 3.97 -15.29
C MET A 1 -38.70 3.41 -14.76
N ASP A 2 -38.43 2.13 -15.02
CA ASP A 2 -37.29 1.36 -14.50
C ASP A 2 -36.04 1.39 -15.39
N ASN A 3 -36.20 1.75 -16.68
CA ASN A 3 -35.10 1.85 -17.65
C ASN A 3 -34.28 3.15 -17.53
N GLU A 4 -34.81 4.21 -16.91
CA GLU A 4 -34.14 5.52 -16.82
C GLU A 4 -33.18 5.58 -15.60
N PHE A 5 -33.54 4.92 -14.50
CA PHE A 5 -32.66 4.75 -13.34
C PHE A 5 -31.51 3.78 -13.64
N ALA A 6 -31.77 2.73 -14.44
CA ALA A 6 -30.73 1.82 -14.90
C ALA A 6 -29.69 2.52 -15.79
N GLN A 7 -30.13 3.44 -16.66
CA GLN A 7 -29.21 4.25 -17.48
C GLN A 7 -28.42 5.24 -16.61
N THR A 8 -29.10 5.99 -15.73
CA THR A 8 -28.44 6.95 -14.81
C THR A 8 -27.42 6.26 -13.87
N ALA A 9 -27.76 5.09 -13.34
CA ALA A 9 -26.89 4.32 -12.44
C ALA A 9 -25.68 3.70 -13.15
N VAL A 10 -25.75 3.45 -14.46
CA VAL A 10 -24.64 2.91 -15.27
C VAL A 10 -23.80 4.03 -15.89
N GLU A 11 -24.40 5.18 -16.20
CA GLU A 11 -23.72 6.32 -16.80
C GLU A 11 -22.79 7.05 -15.84
N GLY A 12 -23.18 7.20 -14.56
CA GLY A 12 -22.32 7.81 -13.54
C GLY A 12 -20.95 7.13 -13.37
N PRO A 13 -20.89 5.81 -13.12
CA PRO A 13 -19.63 5.07 -13.02
C PRO A 13 -18.83 5.09 -14.33
N LYS A 14 -19.50 5.00 -15.49
CA LYS A 14 -18.84 5.04 -16.80
C LYS A 14 -18.14 6.37 -17.04
N GLN A 15 -18.80 7.47 -16.69
CA GLN A 15 -18.23 8.81 -16.81
C GLN A 15 -17.06 9.00 -15.82
N PHE A 16 -17.21 8.53 -14.57
CA PHE A 16 -16.12 8.57 -13.58
C PHE A 16 -14.86 7.81 -14.03
N VAL A 17 -15.01 6.61 -14.60
CA VAL A 17 -13.87 5.84 -15.13
C VAL A 17 -13.21 6.58 -16.29
N LYS A 18 -14.00 7.16 -17.20
CA LYS A 18 -13.48 7.94 -18.33
C LYS A 18 -12.68 9.15 -17.86
N ASP A 19 -13.21 9.88 -16.88
CA ASP A 19 -12.56 11.07 -16.31
C ASP A 19 -11.34 10.68 -15.46
N GLY A 20 -11.38 9.54 -14.76
CA GLY A 20 -10.24 8.98 -14.01
C GLY A 20 -9.08 8.55 -14.92
N ILE A 21 -9.37 7.96 -16.08
CA ILE A 21 -8.34 7.62 -17.08
C ILE A 21 -7.72 8.91 -17.65
N ALA A 22 -8.53 9.90 -18.00
CA ALA A 22 -8.04 11.19 -18.49
C ALA A 22 -7.15 11.89 -17.45
N PHE A 23 -7.50 11.79 -16.17
CA PHE A 23 -6.71 12.30 -15.06
C PHE A 23 -5.35 11.59 -14.94
N ILE A 24 -5.32 10.24 -14.88
CA ILE A 24 -4.06 9.48 -14.78
C ILE A 24 -3.14 9.72 -15.99
N ASN A 25 -3.72 9.97 -17.16
CA ASN A 25 -2.94 10.30 -18.36
C ASN A 25 -2.35 11.72 -18.32
N ARG A 26 -2.93 12.64 -17.56
CA ARG A 26 -2.39 13.98 -17.30
C ARG A 26 -1.32 14.02 -16.21
N CYS A 27 -1.26 13.01 -15.34
CA CYS A 27 -0.22 12.93 -14.31
C CYS A 27 1.17 12.71 -14.92
N THR A 28 2.17 13.40 -14.40
CA THR A 28 3.59 13.13 -14.71
C THR A 28 3.94 11.75 -14.17
N LYS A 29 4.27 10.83 -15.08
CA LYS A 29 4.70 9.47 -14.71
C LYS A 29 6.18 9.52 -14.32
N PRO A 30 6.58 8.84 -13.24
CA PRO A 30 7.96 8.85 -12.79
C PRO A 30 8.87 8.23 -13.86
N ASP A 31 10.02 8.84 -14.09
CA ASP A 31 11.05 8.27 -14.95
C ASP A 31 11.75 7.08 -14.27
N ARG A 32 12.45 6.24 -15.05
CA ARG A 32 13.22 5.10 -14.52
C ARG A 32 14.21 5.52 -13.43
N LYS A 33 14.83 6.70 -13.57
CA LYS A 33 15.79 7.20 -12.57
C LYS A 33 15.11 7.55 -11.25
N GLU A 34 13.98 8.27 -11.32
CA GLU A 34 13.21 8.67 -10.13
C GLU A 34 12.64 7.44 -9.41
N PHE A 35 12.10 6.49 -10.17
CA PHE A 35 11.59 5.24 -9.62
C PHE A 35 12.68 4.45 -8.90
N MET A 36 13.89 4.38 -9.47
CA MET A 36 15.00 3.63 -8.88
C MET A 36 15.51 4.31 -7.60
N GLN A 37 15.57 5.64 -7.55
CA GLN A 37 15.93 6.39 -6.35
C GLN A 37 14.92 6.17 -5.21
N ILE A 38 13.62 6.28 -5.50
CA ILE A 38 12.56 6.06 -4.51
C ILE A 38 12.60 4.62 -4.01
N THR A 39 12.71 3.65 -4.92
CA THR A 39 12.76 2.23 -4.57
C THR A 39 13.98 1.89 -3.70
N GLN A 40 15.14 2.50 -3.96
CA GLN A 40 16.33 2.34 -3.12
C GLN A 40 16.10 2.89 -1.70
N ALA A 41 15.53 4.08 -1.57
CA ALA A 41 15.22 4.67 -0.27
C ALA A 41 14.19 3.83 0.52
N VAL A 42 13.10 3.41 -0.14
CA VAL A 42 12.05 2.59 0.48
C VAL A 42 12.56 1.21 0.86
N SER A 43 13.36 0.56 0.01
CA SER A 43 13.92 -0.77 0.31
C SER A 43 14.87 -0.73 1.50
N MET A 44 15.69 0.32 1.64
CA MET A 44 16.52 0.52 2.82
C MET A 44 15.67 0.69 4.08
N GLY A 45 14.62 1.52 4.03
CA GLY A 45 13.70 1.70 5.15
C GLY A 45 12.99 0.41 5.57
N PHE A 46 12.48 -0.35 4.58
CA PHE A 46 11.84 -1.64 4.82
C PHE A 46 12.80 -2.64 5.47
N PHE A 47 14.05 -2.69 4.99
CA PHE A 47 15.07 -3.57 5.54
C PHE A 47 15.37 -3.23 7.02
N VAL A 48 15.57 -1.95 7.33
CA VAL A 48 15.84 -1.51 8.72
C VAL A 48 14.68 -1.86 9.64
N MET A 49 13.44 -1.56 9.24
CA MET A 49 12.25 -1.87 10.06
C MET A 49 12.04 -3.38 10.23
N GLY A 50 12.31 -4.16 9.18
CA GLY A 50 12.24 -5.62 9.24
C GLY A 50 13.28 -6.21 10.19
N VAL A 51 14.51 -5.74 10.14
CA VAL A 51 15.60 -6.20 11.04
C VAL A 51 15.28 -5.84 12.49
N ILE A 52 14.85 -4.60 12.76
CA ILE A 52 14.47 -4.18 14.12
C ILE A 52 13.35 -5.06 14.67
N GLY A 53 12.29 -5.28 13.88
CA GLY A 53 11.18 -6.15 14.28
C GLY A 53 11.61 -7.59 14.56
N PHE A 54 12.52 -8.14 13.76
CA PHE A 54 13.07 -9.48 13.97
C PHE A 54 13.87 -9.58 15.27
N VAL A 55 14.76 -8.62 15.53
CA VAL A 55 15.60 -8.62 16.75
C VAL A 55 14.74 -8.45 18.00
N VAL A 56 13.79 -7.51 18.01
CA VAL A 56 12.87 -7.31 19.13
C VAL A 56 12.09 -8.59 19.40
N LYS A 57 11.57 -9.24 18.34
CA LYS A 57 10.84 -10.50 18.48
C LYS A 57 11.72 -11.63 19.01
N LEU A 58 12.96 -11.74 18.54
CA LEU A 58 13.91 -12.75 19.04
C LEU A 58 14.21 -12.58 20.54
N ILE A 59 14.34 -11.36 21.03
CA ILE A 59 14.60 -11.09 22.46
C ILE A 59 13.35 -11.32 23.30
N HIS A 60 12.18 -10.96 22.79
CA HIS A 60 10.93 -11.07 23.54
C HIS A 60 10.44 -12.51 23.70
N ILE A 61 10.71 -13.42 22.75
CA ILE A 61 10.33 -14.85 22.86
C ILE A 61 10.88 -15.53 24.13
N PRO A 62 12.21 -15.53 24.39
CA PRO A 62 12.76 -16.16 25.59
C PRO A 62 12.35 -15.42 26.86
N ILE A 63 12.25 -14.09 26.83
CA ILE A 63 11.78 -13.30 27.99
C ILE A 63 10.36 -13.71 28.36
N ASN A 64 9.45 -13.79 27.39
CA ASN A 64 8.08 -14.22 27.63
C ASN A 64 8.04 -15.66 28.13
N ASN A 65 8.87 -16.56 27.60
CA ASN A 65 8.94 -17.95 28.05
C ASN A 65 9.43 -18.08 29.51
N ILE A 66 10.42 -17.28 29.93
CA ILE A 66 10.90 -17.26 31.31
C ILE A 66 9.87 -16.63 32.25
N LEU A 67 9.22 -15.53 31.83
CA LEU A 67 8.26 -14.81 32.65
C LEU A 67 6.95 -15.58 32.84
N VAL A 68 6.45 -16.25 31.78
CA VAL A 68 5.18 -16.98 31.80
C VAL A 68 5.33 -18.42 32.30
N GLY A 69 6.49 -19.05 32.10
CA GLY A 69 6.78 -20.41 32.57
C GLY A 69 7.34 -20.48 33.99
N GLY A 70 7.59 -19.33 34.63
CA GLY A 70 8.02 -19.22 36.02
C GLY A 70 6.87 -19.13 37.05
N ALA A 71 5.64 -19.41 36.62
CA ALA A 71 4.44 -19.52 37.47
C ALA A 71 4.02 -20.98 37.63
#